data_AF-A0A966ZCM2-F1
#
_entry.id   AF-A0A966ZCM2-F1
#
_cell.length_a   1.000
_cell.length_b   1.000
_cell.length_c   1.000
_cell.angle_alpha   90.00
_cell.angle_beta   90.00
_cell.angle_gamma   90.00
#
_symmetry.space_group_name_H-M   'P 1'
#
loop_
_entity.id
_entity.type
_entity.pdbx_description
1 polymer ?
#
loop_
_entity_poly.entity_id
_entity_poly.type
_entity_poly.pdbx_seq_one_letter_code
_entity_poly.pdbx_strand_id
1 'polypeptide(L)'
;MSWPRHKAATRPGSGAEVAAPAGSSSDLLKLEVGYRSPANGRVSDSAESSPSRNLQMGVADVSRSSDAATADYKFAAAVVGYGLMLRDSPFKGDLTWEKVQTLAEEGQGPDREGYRAEFLQLVRQARELQNGSVQGLKPQEPSKK
;
A
#
# COMPACT_ATOMS: atom_id res chain seq x y z
N MET A 1 -15.21 60.53 24.81
CA MET A 1 -16.37 59.85 25.42
C MET A 1 -15.86 58.65 26.21
N SER A 2 -16.10 58.65 27.52
CA SER A 2 -15.69 57.64 28.50
C SER A 2 -16.68 56.45 28.48
N TRP A 3 -16.17 55.22 28.45
CA TRP A 3 -16.97 54.00 28.62
C TRP A 3 -16.83 53.47 30.06
N PRO A 4 -17.92 53.07 30.74
CA PRO A 4 -17.89 52.66 32.14
C PRO A 4 -17.42 51.20 32.32
N ARG A 5 -16.60 50.98 33.36
CA ARG A 5 -16.22 49.65 33.86
C ARG A 5 -17.44 48.98 34.52
N HIS A 6 -17.78 47.77 34.06
CA HIS A 6 -18.70 46.89 34.78
C HIS A 6 -17.95 45.71 35.42
N LYS A 7 -18.53 45.28 36.55
CA LYS A 7 -17.95 44.52 37.66
C LYS A 7 -17.62 43.05 37.34
N ALA A 8 -16.67 42.52 38.12
CA ALA A 8 -16.27 41.13 38.18
C ALA A 8 -17.47 40.19 38.42
N ALA A 9 -17.60 39.19 37.54
CA ALA A 9 -18.44 38.02 37.77
C ALA A 9 -17.57 36.88 38.33
N THR A 10 -17.98 36.40 39.49
CA THR A 10 -17.44 35.32 40.29
C THR A 10 -17.51 33.96 39.58
N ARG A 11 -16.52 33.11 39.89
CA ARG A 11 -16.33 31.75 39.37
C ARG A 11 -17.27 30.75 40.09
N PRO A 12 -18.17 30.03 39.39
CA PRO A 12 -18.50 28.65 39.72
C PRO A 12 -17.52 27.78 38.92
N GLY A 13 -16.76 26.87 39.52
CA GLY A 13 -17.29 25.71 40.21
C GLY A 13 -16.94 24.51 39.33
N SER A 14 -15.99 23.72 39.82
CA SER A 14 -15.46 22.49 39.23
C SER A 14 -16.55 21.61 38.62
N GLY A 15 -16.39 21.34 37.32
CA GLY A 15 -16.99 20.23 36.61
C GLY A 15 -15.99 19.87 35.52
N ALA A 16 -15.07 18.97 35.82
CA ALA A 16 -14.21 18.37 34.82
C ALA A 16 -15.11 17.54 33.90
N GLU A 17 -15.61 18.17 32.83
CA GLU A 17 -16.02 17.40 31.66
C GLU A 17 -14.72 16.90 31.03
N VAL A 18 -14.35 15.69 31.45
CA VAL A 18 -13.31 14.90 30.82
C VAL A 18 -13.78 14.71 29.38
N ALA A 19 -13.25 15.54 28.49
CA ALA A 19 -13.32 15.29 27.06
C ALA A 19 -12.75 13.89 26.85
N ALA A 20 -13.64 12.94 26.54
CA ALA A 20 -13.25 11.63 26.07
C ALA A 20 -12.25 11.81 24.92
N PRO A 21 -11.18 11.01 24.84
CA PRO A 21 -10.25 11.12 23.73
C PRO A 21 -11.05 10.94 22.45
N ALA A 22 -10.92 11.91 21.53
CA ALA A 22 -11.44 11.79 20.18
C ALA A 22 -10.98 10.43 19.64
N GLY A 23 -11.93 9.50 19.49
CA GLY A 23 -11.66 8.19 18.93
C GLY A 23 -11.05 8.42 17.55
N SER A 24 -9.88 7.84 17.33
CA SER A 24 -9.16 7.90 16.06
C SER A 24 -10.13 7.47 14.96
N SER A 25 -10.51 8.39 14.07
CA SER A 25 -11.33 8.03 12.91
C SER A 25 -10.56 6.98 12.14
N SER A 26 -11.10 5.77 12.02
CA SER A 26 -10.49 4.68 11.26
C SER A 26 -10.48 4.94 9.75
N ASP A 27 -10.85 6.15 9.32
CA ASP A 27 -10.92 6.52 7.92
C ASP A 27 -9.61 7.18 7.48
N LEU A 28 -8.98 6.64 6.44
CA LEU A 28 -7.78 7.20 5.81
C LEU A 28 -8.05 8.55 5.17
N LEU A 29 -9.24 8.71 4.60
CA LEU A 29 -9.63 9.90 3.86
C LEU A 29 -11.16 10.01 3.76
N LYS A 30 -11.61 11.26 3.63
CA LYS A 30 -13.02 11.61 3.43
C LYS A 30 -13.25 11.95 1.96
N LEU A 31 -14.13 11.20 1.30
CA LEU A 31 -14.58 11.51 -0.06
C LEU A 31 -15.85 12.37 0.00
N GLU A 32 -15.82 13.54 -0.63
CA GLU A 32 -16.99 14.38 -0.87
C GLU A 32 -17.31 14.39 -2.37
N VAL A 33 -18.36 13.67 -2.76
CA VAL A 33 -18.78 13.54 -4.16
C VAL A 33 -20.05 14.34 -4.40
N GLY A 34 -19.96 15.37 -5.23
CA GLY A 34 -21.12 16.11 -5.71
C GLY A 34 -21.75 15.39 -6.89
N TYR A 35 -23.05 15.06 -6.82
CA TYR A 35 -23.78 14.48 -7.94
C TYR A 35 -25.04 15.29 -8.28
N ARG A 36 -25.29 15.44 -9.59
CA ARG A 36 -26.53 16.00 -10.15
C ARG A 36 -27.24 14.87 -10.89
N SER A 37 -28.34 14.36 -10.33
CA SER A 37 -29.19 13.41 -11.06
C SER A 37 -29.82 14.13 -12.26
N PRO A 38 -29.76 13.55 -13.47
CA PRO A 38 -30.63 14.02 -14.55
C PRO A 38 -32.07 13.71 -14.13
N ALA A 39 -32.90 14.75 -14.05
CA ALA A 39 -34.31 14.54 -13.85
C ALA A 39 -34.81 13.60 -14.96
N ASN A 40 -35.47 12.50 -14.57
CA ASN A 40 -36.32 11.67 -15.42
C ASN A 40 -35.74 11.15 -16.77
N GLY A 41 -34.44 10.85 -16.83
CA GLY A 41 -33.86 10.09 -17.97
C GLY A 41 -33.86 10.80 -19.32
N ARG A 42 -34.17 12.10 -19.36
CA ARG A 42 -33.96 12.95 -20.52
C ARG A 42 -32.90 13.98 -20.17
N VAL A 43 -31.87 14.07 -21.01
CA VAL A 43 -30.92 15.19 -21.00
C VAL A 43 -31.74 16.43 -21.34
N SER A 44 -32.19 17.14 -20.32
CA SER A 44 -32.92 18.38 -20.49
C SER A 44 -31.86 19.47 -20.64
N ASP A 45 -31.70 20.02 -21.84
CA ASP A 45 -30.82 21.16 -22.16
C ASP A 45 -31.30 22.48 -21.53
N SER A 46 -32.17 22.41 -20.52
CA SER A 46 -32.71 23.56 -19.81
C SER A 46 -31.87 23.79 -18.55
N ALA A 47 -31.22 24.95 -18.53
CA ALA A 47 -30.38 25.48 -17.46
C ALA A 47 -31.17 25.80 -16.17
N GLU A 48 -31.93 24.83 -15.65
CA GLU A 48 -32.63 24.96 -14.38
C GLU A 48 -31.83 24.24 -13.30
N SER A 49 -31.22 25.08 -12.45
CA SER A 49 -30.23 24.74 -11.46
C SER A 49 -30.78 23.77 -10.39
N SER A 50 -30.67 22.47 -10.63
CA SER A 50 -30.86 21.46 -9.58
C SER A 50 -29.70 21.54 -8.59
N PRO A 51 -29.95 21.65 -7.27
CA PRO A 51 -28.89 21.77 -6.27
C PRO A 51 -28.04 20.51 -6.22
N SER A 52 -26.72 20.67 -6.32
CA SER A 52 -25.76 19.58 -6.13
C SER A 52 -25.97 18.94 -4.77
N ARG A 53 -26.18 17.62 -4.73
CA ARG A 53 -26.20 16.85 -3.48
C ARG A 53 -24.80 16.33 -3.20
N ASN A 54 -24.30 16.59 -1.99
CA ASN A 54 -23.01 16.08 -1.54
C ASN A 54 -23.20 14.73 -0.86
N LEU A 55 -22.50 13.72 -1.35
CA LEU A 55 -22.35 12.42 -0.70
C LEU A 55 -21.01 12.43 0.05
N GLN A 56 -21.06 12.23 1.36
CA GLN A 56 -19.86 12.10 2.19
C GLN A 56 -19.66 10.63 2.52
N MET A 57 -18.50 10.08 2.16
CA MET A 57 -18.13 8.70 2.46
C MET A 57 -16.76 8.67 3.13
N GLY A 58 -16.67 7.99 4.28
CA GLY A 58 -15.39 7.66 4.91
C GLY A 58 -14.77 6.46 4.20
N VAL A 59 -13.48 6.54 3.88
CA VAL A 59 -12.71 5.39 3.36
C VAL A 59 -11.94 4.79 4.53
N ALA A 60 -12.42 3.66 5.04
CA ALA A 60 -11.80 2.96 6.15
C ALA A 60 -10.37 2.51 5.82
N ASP A 61 -9.50 2.57 6.82
CA ASP A 61 -8.19 1.94 6.84
C ASP A 61 -8.37 0.44 6.99
N VAL A 62 -8.33 -0.26 5.85
CA VAL A 62 -8.42 -1.71 5.82
C VAL A 62 -7.01 -2.28 5.86
N SER A 63 -6.47 -2.39 7.08
CA SER A 63 -5.21 -3.11 7.29
C SER A 63 -5.43 -4.61 7.08
N ARG A 64 -4.92 -5.14 5.97
CA ARG A 64 -4.91 -6.59 5.68
C ARG A 64 -3.50 -7.13 5.90
N SER A 65 -3.40 -8.35 6.39
CA SER A 65 -2.11 -9.03 6.49
C SER A 65 -1.47 -9.20 5.11
N SER A 66 -0.15 -9.26 5.08
CA SER A 66 0.62 -9.58 3.87
C SER A 66 0.20 -10.91 3.25
N ASP A 67 -0.31 -11.85 4.05
CA ASP A 67 -0.76 -13.16 3.58
C ASP A 67 -1.99 -13.05 2.69
N ALA A 68 -2.85 -12.06 2.96
CA ALA A 68 -4.04 -11.76 2.17
C ALA A 68 -3.74 -11.00 0.87
N ALA A 69 -2.47 -10.68 0.58
CA ALA A 69 -2.09 -10.05 -0.67
C ALA A 69 -2.32 -10.99 -1.87
N THR A 70 -2.60 -10.42 -3.03
CA THR A 70 -2.78 -11.19 -4.26
C THR A 70 -1.45 -11.81 -4.70
N ALA A 71 -1.51 -12.92 -5.44
CA ALA A 71 -0.32 -13.57 -5.99
C ALA A 71 0.53 -12.59 -6.83
N ASP A 72 -0.11 -11.72 -7.60
CA ASP A 72 0.57 -10.68 -8.38
C ASP A 72 1.31 -9.67 -7.50
N TYR A 73 0.71 -9.26 -6.39
CA TYR A 73 1.37 -8.34 -5.46
C TYR A 73 2.60 -9.01 -4.82
N LYS A 74 2.47 -10.26 -4.38
CA LYS A 74 3.58 -11.03 -3.78
C LYS A 74 4.72 -11.22 -4.78
N PHE A 75 4.39 -11.56 -6.02
CA PHE A 75 5.38 -11.70 -7.08
C PHE A 75 6.08 -10.37 -7.40
N ALA A 76 5.34 -9.27 -7.54
CA ALA A 76 5.91 -7.95 -7.79
C ALA A 76 6.84 -7.53 -6.63
N ALA A 77 6.44 -7.79 -5.38
CA ALA A 77 7.27 -7.56 -4.21
C ALA A 77 8.55 -8.40 -4.25
N ALA A 78 8.49 -9.65 -4.69
CA ALA A 78 9.67 -10.50 -4.88
C ALA A 78 10.63 -9.94 -5.95
N VAL A 79 10.11 -9.47 -7.09
CA VAL A 79 10.94 -8.86 -8.17
C VAL A 79 11.63 -7.58 -7.69
N VAL A 80 10.90 -6.72 -6.99
CA VAL A 80 11.48 -5.51 -6.38
C VAL A 80 12.54 -5.89 -5.35
N GLY A 81 12.22 -6.85 -4.49
CA GLY A 81 13.14 -7.35 -3.47
C GLY A 81 14.44 -7.91 -4.05
N TYR A 82 14.33 -8.74 -5.08
CA TYR A 82 15.47 -9.27 -5.85
C TYR A 82 16.36 -8.14 -6.38
N GLY A 83 15.76 -7.13 -7.03
CA GLY A 83 16.51 -5.98 -7.53
C GLY A 83 17.12 -5.08 -6.45
N LEU A 84 16.52 -5.02 -5.26
CA LEU A 84 17.10 -4.31 -4.10
C LEU A 84 18.29 -5.08 -3.52
N MET A 85 18.20 -6.41 -3.45
CA MET A 85 19.26 -7.27 -2.93
C MET A 85 20.48 -7.31 -3.85
N LEU A 86 20.28 -7.42 -5.17
CA LEU A 86 21.39 -7.45 -6.14
C LEU A 86 22.24 -6.19 -6.13
N ARG A 87 21.63 -5.03 -5.91
CA ARG A 87 22.35 -3.74 -5.90
C ARG A 87 22.83 -3.30 -4.53
N ASP A 88 22.65 -4.14 -3.52
CA ASP A 88 22.94 -3.81 -2.12
C ASP A 88 22.28 -2.49 -1.65
N SER A 89 20.98 -2.34 -1.94
CA SER A 89 20.28 -1.07 -1.69
C SER A 89 20.11 -0.78 -0.19
N PRO A 90 20.25 0.48 0.26
CA PRO A 90 19.93 0.87 1.64
C PRO A 90 18.44 0.71 1.98
N PHE A 91 17.57 0.65 0.97
CA PHE A 91 16.13 0.47 1.16
C PHE A 91 15.70 -0.99 1.25
N LYS A 92 16.65 -1.95 1.23
CA LYS A 92 16.33 -3.38 1.34
C LYS A 92 15.81 -3.76 2.73
N GLY A 93 16.07 -2.97 3.77
CA GLY A 93 15.65 -3.26 5.14
C GLY A 93 16.11 -4.65 5.60
N ASP A 94 15.21 -5.41 6.24
CA ASP A 94 15.45 -6.77 6.74
C ASP A 94 15.14 -7.87 5.70
N LEU A 95 15.27 -7.54 4.41
CA LEU A 95 14.99 -8.48 3.32
C LEU A 95 16.13 -9.51 3.21
N THR A 96 15.75 -10.79 3.13
CA THR A 96 16.68 -11.91 2.91
C THR A 96 16.30 -12.66 1.64
N TRP A 97 17.24 -13.43 1.08
CA TRP A 97 16.96 -14.23 -0.12
C TRP A 97 15.85 -15.26 0.12
N GLU A 98 15.75 -15.81 1.33
CA GLU A 98 14.68 -16.74 1.70
C GLU A 98 13.31 -16.05 1.65
N LYS A 99 13.21 -14.81 2.12
CA LYS A 99 11.97 -14.02 2.04
C LYS A 99 11.59 -13.72 0.59
N VAL A 100 12.56 -13.34 -0.24
CA VAL A 100 12.34 -13.10 -1.67
C VAL A 100 11.88 -14.36 -2.39
N GLN A 101 12.52 -15.50 -2.11
CA GLN A 101 12.13 -16.79 -2.67
C GLN A 101 10.72 -17.17 -2.26
N THR A 102 10.38 -17.06 -0.97
CA THR A 102 9.03 -17.36 -0.45
C THR A 102 7.96 -16.51 -1.14
N LEU A 103 8.18 -15.20 -1.27
CA LEU A 103 7.27 -14.30 -1.96
C LEU A 103 7.10 -14.65 -3.45
N ALA A 104 8.18 -15.08 -4.11
CA ALA A 104 8.13 -15.52 -5.50
C ALA A 104 7.36 -16.84 -5.66
N GLU A 105 7.50 -17.78 -4.72
CA GLU A 105 6.78 -19.06 -4.71
C GLU A 105 5.29 -18.84 -4.45
N GLU A 106 4.93 -18.05 -3.43
CA GLU A 106 3.55 -17.66 -3.16
C GLU A 106 2.91 -16.83 -4.28
N GLY A 107 3.75 -16.08 -5.01
CA GLY A 107 3.34 -15.26 -6.14
C GLY A 107 3.34 -15.96 -7.51
N GLN A 108 3.70 -17.25 -7.58
CA GLN A 108 3.84 -17.96 -8.85
C GLN A 108 2.50 -17.99 -9.61
N GLY A 109 1.41 -18.34 -8.91
CA GLY A 109 0.06 -18.35 -9.50
C GLY A 109 -0.04 -19.16 -10.82
N PRO A 110 -1.06 -18.87 -11.65
CA PRO A 110 -1.16 -19.44 -12.99
C PRO A 110 -0.13 -18.79 -13.91
N ASP A 111 0.88 -19.55 -14.32
CA ASP A 111 1.97 -19.10 -15.18
C ASP A 111 1.96 -19.88 -16.51
N ARG A 112 1.30 -19.31 -17.53
CA ARG A 112 1.15 -19.96 -18.84
C ARG A 112 2.45 -19.99 -19.65
N GLU A 113 3.24 -18.93 -19.54
CA GLU A 113 4.45 -18.74 -20.33
C GLU A 113 5.72 -19.18 -19.57
N GLY A 114 5.62 -19.42 -18.25
CA GLY A 114 6.72 -19.95 -17.43
C GLY A 114 7.66 -18.89 -16.85
N TYR A 115 7.41 -17.60 -17.08
CA TYR A 115 8.32 -16.52 -16.65
C TYR A 115 8.50 -16.42 -15.13
N ARG A 116 7.46 -16.75 -14.35
CA ARG A 116 7.53 -16.69 -12.89
C ARG A 116 8.32 -17.87 -12.34
N ALA A 117 8.19 -19.04 -12.99
CA ALA A 117 9.01 -20.20 -12.69
C ALA A 117 10.49 -19.97 -13.04
N GLU A 118 10.79 -19.31 -14.16
CA GLU A 118 12.16 -18.91 -14.53
C GLU A 118 12.75 -17.90 -13.54
N PHE A 119 11.96 -16.91 -13.12
CA PHE A 119 12.38 -15.96 -12.09
C PHE A 119 12.78 -16.66 -10.78
N LEU A 120 12.03 -17.67 -10.35
CA LEU A 120 12.38 -18.50 -9.19
C LEU A 120 13.74 -19.18 -9.33
N GLN A 121 14.10 -19.64 -10.54
CA GLN A 121 15.43 -20.20 -10.81
C GLN A 121 16.53 -19.14 -10.68
N LEU A 122 16.26 -17.90 -11.13
CA LEU A 122 17.21 -16.80 -11.01
C LEU A 122 17.45 -16.40 -9.56
N VAL A 123 16.39 -16.34 -8.75
CA VAL A 123 16.50 -16.06 -7.30
C VAL A 123 17.37 -17.12 -6.61
N ARG A 124 17.16 -18.41 -6.92
CA ARG A 124 17.98 -19.51 -6.38
C ARG A 124 19.46 -19.36 -6.76
N GLN A 125 19.75 -19.11 -8.04
CA GLN A 125 21.11 -18.91 -8.51
C GLN A 125 21.77 -17.70 -7.84
N ALA A 126 21.07 -16.58 -7.72
CA ALA A 126 21.61 -15.38 -7.06
C ALA A 126 21.97 -15.66 -5.58
N ARG A 127 21.12 -16.42 -4.87
CA ARG A 127 21.38 -16.85 -3.49
C ARG A 127 22.63 -17.73 -3.40
N GLU A 128 22.78 -18.71 -4.29
CA GLU A 128 23.96 -19.59 -4.33
C GLU A 128 25.25 -18.82 -4.63
N LEU A 129 25.20 -17.89 -5.59
CA LEU A 129 26.35 -17.06 -5.95
C LEU A 129 26.76 -16.15 -4.77
N GLN A 130 25.81 -15.56 -4.07
CA GLN A 130 26.12 -14.72 -2.91
C GLN A 130 26.66 -15.52 -1.72
N ASN A 131 26.19 -16.76 -1.55
CA ASN A 131 26.67 -17.65 -0.49
C ASN A 131 28.04 -18.29 -0.81
N GLY A 132 28.65 -17.95 -1.95
CA GLY A 132 29.99 -18.41 -2.32
C GLY A 132 30.08 -19.90 -2.66
N SER A 133 28.95 -20.60 -2.82
CA SER A 133 28.90 -22.03 -3.15
C SER A 133 29.09 -22.33 -4.64
N VAL A 134 29.75 -21.42 -5.37
CA VAL A 134 30.10 -21.64 -6.78
C VAL A 134 31.20 -22.70 -6.85
N GLN A 135 30.81 -23.97 -6.78
CA GLN A 135 31.64 -25.04 -7.30
C GLN A 135 31.88 -24.72 -8.77
N GLY A 136 33.10 -24.28 -9.07
CA GLY A 136 33.48 -23.73 -10.35
C GLY A 136 32.97 -24.59 -11.50
N LEU A 137 32.26 -23.95 -12.43
CA LEU A 137 32.17 -24.43 -13.80
C LEU A 137 33.61 -24.51 -14.33
N LYS A 138 34.23 -25.68 -14.17
CA LYS A 138 35.43 -26.03 -14.93
C LYS A 138 35.03 -25.98 -16.40
N PRO A 139 35.71 -25.17 -17.23
CA PRO A 139 35.52 -25.24 -18.68
C PRO A 139 35.73 -26.69 -19.12
N GLN A 140 34.74 -27.28 -19.77
CA GLN A 140 34.95 -28.52 -20.51
C GLN A 140 35.89 -28.17 -21.66
N GLU A 141 37.17 -28.52 -21.52
CA GLU A 141 38.10 -28.44 -22.64
C GLU A 141 37.54 -29.26 -23.80
N PRO A 142 37.45 -28.71 -25.02
CA PRO A 142 37.02 -29.48 -26.16
C PRO A 142 38.05 -30.59 -26.40
N SER A 143 37.58 -31.83 -26.25
CA SER A 143 38.30 -33.05 -26.59
C SER A 143 38.92 -32.92 -27.98
N LYS A 144 40.25 -32.74 -28.04
CA LYS A 144 41.01 -32.87 -29.29
C LYS A 144 40.82 -34.30 -29.81
N LYS A 145 40.25 -34.41 -31.00
CA LYS A 145 40.47 -35.55 -31.90
C LYS A 145 41.57 -35.19 -32.87
#